data_AF-A0A1Q6YYH1-F1
#
_entry.id   AF-A0A1Q6YYH1-F1
#
_cell.length_a   1.000
_cell.length_b   1.000
_cell.length_c   1.000
_cell.angle_alpha   90.00
_cell.angle_beta   90.00
_cell.angle_gamma   90.00
#
_symmetry.space_group_name_H-M   'P 1'
#
loop_
_entity.id
_entity.type
_entity.pdbx_description
1 polymer ?
#
loop_
_entity_poly.entity_id
_entity_poly.type
_entity_poly.pdbx_seq_one_letter_code
_entity_poly.pdbx_strand_id
1 'polypeptide(L)'
;MTATERSVLREGIVAGVIGAVVVAVWFLVVDTLRGHPLETPMFLGAALFFGVKTPVIGAGISLMPVLGYTVVHGLAFVAFGIIAAAVIAATEREPALVIAVVILFACFETFFLGVVSVLGRAVQDMLVWWEILVANLLAATAMLWYFLLGHRSLPRTLVGSWAHVLREGVVAGLIGAVVVAAWFLVIDAIQGEPFRTPHLLGTTFLKMQSGVPAVVAYSIVHGLAFGVFGVVAAVLLAGAEREPMLVFALVMLFTAFEIFFFGAIVIGAKWLLDELAGWTIFVGNVLASVAMLGYFFTGHRSLARRMTAAWADDD
;
A
#
# COMPACT_ATOMS: atom_id res chain seq x y z
N MET A 1 5.55 -6.57 34.14
CA MET A 1 4.58 -6.07 33.16
C MET A 1 3.32 -5.60 33.85
N THR A 2 2.86 -4.39 33.54
CA THR A 2 1.57 -3.86 34.00
C THR A 2 0.40 -4.58 33.32
N ALA A 3 -0.83 -4.42 33.81
CA ALA A 3 -2.01 -5.01 33.17
C ALA A 3 -2.20 -4.50 31.73
N THR A 4 -1.92 -3.22 31.49
CA THR A 4 -1.97 -2.57 30.17
C THR A 4 -0.93 -3.15 29.21
N GLU A 5 0.33 -3.31 29.65
CA GLU A 5 1.39 -3.93 28.83
C GLU A 5 1.07 -5.36 28.41
N ARG A 6 0.40 -6.14 29.28
CA ARG A 6 -0.07 -7.49 28.95
C ARG A 6 -1.22 -7.49 27.95
N SER A 7 -2.10 -6.49 28.00
CA SER A 7 -3.17 -6.34 27.00
C SER A 7 -2.59 -6.04 25.63
N VAL A 8 -1.69 -5.06 25.55
CA VAL A 8 -0.99 -4.67 24.31
C VAL A 8 -0.21 -5.83 23.71
N LEU A 9 0.55 -6.56 24.51
CA LEU A 9 1.29 -7.73 24.04
C LEU A 9 0.35 -8.80 23.47
N ARG A 10 -0.73 -9.13 24.19
CA ARG A 10 -1.71 -10.14 23.75
C ARG A 10 -2.42 -9.70 22.48
N GLU A 11 -2.91 -8.47 22.43
CA GLU A 11 -3.57 -7.89 21.25
C GLU A 11 -2.64 -7.90 20.05
N GLY A 12 -1.38 -7.51 20.25
CA GLY A 12 -0.38 -7.51 19.20
C GLY A 12 -0.03 -8.90 18.67
N ILE A 13 0.11 -9.89 19.55
CA ILE A 13 0.33 -11.29 19.13
C ILE A 13 -0.86 -11.78 18.28
N VAL A 14 -2.09 -11.55 18.74
CA VAL A 14 -3.29 -11.99 18.01
C VAL A 14 -3.39 -11.29 16.66
N ALA A 15 -3.19 -9.97 16.62
CA ALA A 15 -3.20 -9.22 15.37
C ALA A 15 -2.11 -9.73 14.42
N GLY A 16 -0.89 -9.94 14.91
CA GLY A 16 0.20 -10.50 14.11
C GLY A 16 -0.14 -11.87 13.54
N VAL A 17 -0.70 -12.79 14.33
CA VAL A 17 -1.14 -14.10 13.85
C VAL A 17 -2.23 -13.97 12.78
N ILE A 18 -3.19 -13.05 12.95
CA ILE A 18 -4.21 -12.77 11.93
C ILE A 18 -3.55 -12.33 10.62
N GLY A 19 -2.63 -11.37 10.67
CA GLY A 19 -1.89 -10.90 9.49
C GLY A 19 -1.12 -12.03 8.81
N ALA A 20 -0.40 -12.84 9.59
CA ALA A 20 0.37 -13.98 9.07
C ALA A 20 -0.53 -14.99 8.34
N VAL A 21 -1.69 -15.33 8.93
CA VAL A 21 -2.66 -16.27 8.35
C VAL A 21 -3.28 -15.70 7.07
N VAL A 22 -3.64 -14.42 7.05
CA VAL A 22 -4.23 -13.78 5.86
C VAL A 22 -3.26 -13.83 4.68
N VAL A 23 -1.98 -13.48 4.90
CA VAL A 23 -0.94 -13.59 3.86
C VAL A 23 -0.75 -15.04 3.40
N ALA A 24 -0.69 -15.99 4.34
CA ALA A 24 -0.51 -17.40 4.02
C ALA A 24 -1.68 -17.96 3.20
N VAL A 25 -2.93 -17.60 3.54
CA VAL A 25 -4.12 -18.01 2.79
C VAL A 25 -4.14 -17.37 1.40
N TRP A 26 -3.80 -16.09 1.29
CA TRP A 26 -3.71 -15.40 0.00
C TRP A 26 -2.74 -16.11 -0.95
N PHE A 27 -1.50 -16.35 -0.51
CA PHE A 27 -0.53 -17.03 -1.35
C PHE A 27 -0.90 -18.49 -1.59
N LEU A 28 -1.49 -19.20 -0.64
CA LEU A 28 -2.02 -20.54 -0.88
C LEU A 28 -3.06 -20.56 -2.00
N VAL A 29 -3.98 -19.58 -2.03
CA VAL A 29 -4.97 -19.46 -3.11
C VAL A 29 -4.29 -19.17 -4.44
N VAL A 30 -3.41 -18.18 -4.50
CA VAL A 30 -2.69 -17.79 -5.71
C VAL A 30 -1.87 -18.96 -6.28
N ASP A 31 -1.10 -19.63 -5.42
CA ASP A 31 -0.28 -20.81 -5.73
C ASP A 31 -1.13 -21.99 -6.23
N THR A 32 -2.27 -22.24 -5.57
CA THR A 32 -3.19 -23.32 -5.97
C THR A 32 -3.84 -23.03 -7.32
N LEU A 33 -4.22 -21.79 -7.59
CA LEU A 33 -4.77 -21.37 -8.90
C LEU A 33 -3.75 -21.51 -10.02
N ARG A 34 -2.44 -21.50 -9.70
CA ARG A 34 -1.34 -21.76 -10.65
C ARG A 34 -0.98 -23.24 -10.78
N GLY A 35 -1.61 -24.12 -10.01
CA GLY A 35 -1.33 -25.55 -10.01
C GLY A 35 -0.12 -25.97 -9.16
N HIS A 36 0.42 -25.06 -8.35
CA HIS A 36 1.61 -25.30 -7.52
C HIS A 36 1.36 -24.86 -6.07
N PRO A 37 0.56 -25.58 -5.26
CA PRO A 37 0.29 -25.19 -3.88
C PRO A 37 1.58 -25.05 -3.04
N LEU A 38 1.67 -24.02 -2.18
CA LEU A 38 2.81 -23.75 -1.29
C LEU A 38 4.13 -23.42 -2.00
N GLU A 39 4.09 -23.09 -3.29
CA GLU A 39 5.28 -22.73 -4.06
C GLU A 39 5.94 -21.46 -3.52
N THR A 40 5.13 -20.45 -3.18
CA THR A 40 5.60 -19.18 -2.63
C THR A 40 6.37 -19.34 -1.31
N PRO A 41 5.80 -19.94 -0.24
CA PRO A 41 6.54 -20.11 1.02
C PRO A 41 7.72 -21.07 0.88
N MET A 42 7.66 -22.05 -0.04
CA MET A 42 8.79 -22.93 -0.34
C MET A 42 9.95 -22.14 -0.92
N PHE A 43 9.67 -21.31 -1.93
CA PHE A 43 10.69 -20.54 -2.62
C PHE A 43 11.30 -19.45 -1.74
N LEU A 44 10.48 -18.71 -1.00
CA LEU A 44 10.97 -17.71 -0.04
C LEU A 44 11.80 -18.34 1.08
N GLY A 45 11.39 -19.51 1.57
CA GLY A 45 12.19 -20.29 2.51
C GLY A 45 13.52 -20.75 1.90
N ALA A 46 13.48 -21.24 0.66
CA ALA A 46 14.68 -21.71 -0.03
C ALA A 46 15.68 -20.56 -0.21
N ALA A 47 15.18 -19.39 -0.62
CA ALA A 47 15.95 -18.17 -0.78
C ALA A 47 16.54 -17.68 0.54
N LEU A 48 15.75 -17.67 1.61
CA LEU A 48 16.17 -17.19 2.93
C LEU A 48 17.25 -18.08 3.57
N PHE A 49 17.08 -19.40 3.54
CA PHE A 49 17.96 -20.31 4.29
C PHE A 49 19.13 -20.86 3.48
N PHE A 50 18.99 -20.95 2.15
CA PHE A 50 19.98 -21.62 1.29
C PHE A 50 20.56 -20.71 0.21
N GLY A 51 19.92 -19.57 -0.09
CA GLY A 51 20.28 -18.68 -1.19
C GLY A 51 19.98 -19.31 -2.55
N VAL A 52 19.22 -18.64 -3.41
CA VAL A 52 18.88 -19.21 -4.74
C VAL A 52 19.98 -18.88 -5.75
N LYS A 53 20.54 -19.90 -6.40
CA LYS A 53 21.41 -19.75 -7.60
C LYS A 53 20.69 -20.13 -8.91
N THR A 54 19.63 -20.93 -8.86
CA THR A 54 18.78 -21.29 -10.00
C THR A 54 17.47 -21.91 -9.50
N PRO A 55 16.32 -21.68 -10.17
CA PRO A 55 15.07 -22.32 -9.81
C PRO A 55 15.08 -23.78 -10.26
N VAL A 56 14.87 -24.72 -9.33
CA VAL A 56 14.65 -26.13 -9.69
C VAL A 56 13.17 -26.33 -9.97
N ILE A 57 12.76 -25.92 -11.18
CA ILE A 57 11.42 -26.19 -11.70
C ILE A 57 11.28 -27.72 -11.82
N GLY A 58 10.33 -28.31 -11.09
CA GLY A 58 9.98 -29.73 -11.19
C GLY A 58 10.57 -30.68 -10.13
N ALA A 59 11.28 -30.21 -9.11
CA ALA A 59 11.83 -31.09 -8.04
C ALA A 59 10.82 -31.50 -6.95
N GLY A 60 9.56 -31.11 -7.05
CA GLY A 60 8.56 -31.34 -6.01
C GLY A 60 8.69 -30.36 -4.82
N ILE A 61 7.63 -30.26 -4.01
CA ILE A 61 7.59 -29.34 -2.87
C ILE A 61 8.49 -29.89 -1.77
N SER A 62 9.53 -29.14 -1.40
CA SER A 62 10.29 -29.40 -0.19
C SER A 62 9.61 -28.75 1.01
N LEU A 63 9.15 -29.56 1.96
CA LEU A 63 8.42 -29.09 3.14
C LEU A 63 9.32 -28.33 4.14
N MET A 64 10.62 -28.60 4.16
CA MET A 64 11.52 -27.97 5.14
C MET A 64 11.67 -26.45 4.94
N PRO A 65 11.94 -25.94 3.73
CA PRO A 65 11.88 -24.51 3.44
C PRO A 65 10.53 -23.87 3.79
N VAL A 66 9.42 -24.55 3.47
CA VAL A 66 8.06 -24.06 3.77
C VAL A 66 7.87 -23.86 5.28
N LEU A 67 8.22 -24.87 6.08
CA LEU A 67 8.10 -24.81 7.53
C LEU A 67 9.00 -23.74 8.14
N GLY A 68 10.26 -23.68 7.72
CA GLY A 68 11.21 -22.66 8.17
C GLY A 68 10.71 -21.25 7.86
N TYR A 69 10.22 -21.02 6.64
CA TYR A 69 9.68 -19.73 6.23
C TYR A 69 8.41 -19.39 7.03
N THR A 70 7.51 -20.35 7.23
CA THR A 70 6.27 -20.17 8.00
C THR A 70 6.56 -19.69 9.43
N VAL A 71 7.59 -20.24 10.08
CA VAL A 71 8.01 -19.80 11.42
C VAL A 71 8.56 -18.39 11.39
N VAL A 72 9.48 -18.09 10.46
CA VAL A 72 10.07 -16.74 10.36
C VAL A 72 9.00 -15.69 10.03
N HIS A 73 8.13 -15.99 9.07
CA HIS A 73 6.98 -15.16 8.68
C HIS A 73 6.05 -14.91 9.87
N GLY A 74 5.66 -15.97 10.60
CA GLY A 74 4.81 -15.85 11.78
C GLY A 74 5.44 -14.98 12.87
N LEU A 75 6.73 -15.17 13.16
CA LEU A 75 7.45 -14.37 14.15
C LEU A 75 7.57 -12.89 13.72
N ALA A 76 7.85 -12.63 12.45
CA ALA A 76 7.92 -11.28 11.90
C ALA A 76 6.58 -10.54 12.02
N PHE A 77 5.47 -11.22 11.68
CA PHE A 77 4.13 -10.66 11.82
C PHE A 77 3.71 -10.47 13.28
N VAL A 78 4.09 -11.38 14.18
CA VAL A 78 3.87 -11.21 15.63
C VAL A 78 4.63 -9.97 16.14
N ALA A 79 5.90 -9.81 15.78
CA ALA A 79 6.67 -8.63 16.15
C ALA A 79 6.02 -7.35 15.62
N PHE A 80 5.63 -7.35 14.34
CA PHE A 80 4.93 -6.22 13.73
C PHE A 80 3.59 -5.92 14.42
N GLY A 81 2.79 -6.94 14.73
CA GLY A 81 1.53 -6.81 15.44
C GLY A 81 1.68 -6.22 16.84
N ILE A 82 2.75 -6.58 17.57
CA ILE A 82 3.08 -5.99 18.88
C ILE A 82 3.43 -4.51 18.74
N ILE A 83 4.23 -4.13 17.74
CA ILE A 83 4.56 -2.72 17.46
C ILE A 83 3.28 -1.95 17.11
N ALA A 84 2.44 -2.49 16.21
CA ALA A 84 1.19 -1.87 15.83
C ALA A 84 0.23 -1.70 17.02
N ALA A 85 0.08 -2.72 17.87
CA ALA A 85 -0.72 -2.63 19.09
C ALA A 85 -0.18 -1.58 20.07
N ALA A 86 1.14 -1.46 20.20
CA ALA A 86 1.77 -0.45 21.05
C ALA A 86 1.53 0.97 20.52
N VAL A 87 1.63 1.18 19.21
CA VAL A 87 1.30 2.45 18.56
C VAL A 87 -0.17 2.78 18.78
N ILE A 88 -1.08 1.83 18.55
CA ILE A 88 -2.53 2.01 18.76
C ILE A 88 -2.84 2.38 20.21
N ALA A 89 -2.26 1.68 21.18
CA ALA A 89 -2.42 2.02 22.59
C ALA A 89 -1.87 3.42 22.92
N ALA A 90 -0.80 3.85 22.24
CA ALA A 90 -0.30 5.21 22.39
C ALA A 90 -1.25 6.25 21.78
N THR A 91 -2.00 5.90 20.72
CA THR A 91 -3.01 6.81 20.14
C THR A 91 -4.16 7.15 21.08
N GLU A 92 -4.45 6.31 22.08
CA GLU A 92 -5.46 6.61 23.10
C GLU A 92 -5.07 7.81 23.97
N ARG A 93 -3.76 8.06 24.12
CA ARG A 93 -3.22 9.18 24.88
C ARG A 93 -2.90 10.37 23.99
N GLU A 94 -2.37 10.08 22.80
CA GLU A 94 -1.94 11.07 21.82
C GLU A 94 -2.55 10.72 20.45
N PRO A 95 -3.76 11.22 20.12
CA PRO A 95 -4.45 10.89 18.87
C PRO A 95 -3.63 11.16 17.60
N ALA A 96 -2.69 12.12 17.66
CA ALA A 96 -1.74 12.40 16.60
C ALA A 96 -0.83 11.21 16.24
N LEU A 97 -0.67 10.21 17.11
CA LEU A 97 0.13 9.01 16.83
C LEU A 97 -0.54 8.05 15.83
N VAL A 98 -1.77 8.31 15.39
CA VAL A 98 -2.38 7.57 14.26
C VAL A 98 -1.53 7.69 12.99
N ILE A 99 -0.81 8.80 12.82
CA ILE A 99 0.17 8.98 11.75
C ILE A 99 1.24 7.88 11.78
N ALA A 100 1.69 7.50 12.98
CA ALA A 100 2.72 6.48 13.13
C ALA A 100 2.27 5.11 12.62
N VAL A 101 0.95 4.82 12.59
CA VAL A 101 0.42 3.59 11.98
C VAL A 101 0.60 3.61 10.46
N VAL A 102 0.32 4.74 9.82
CA VAL A 102 0.49 4.91 8.37
C VAL A 102 1.97 4.87 8.00
N ILE A 103 2.82 5.55 8.75
CA ILE A 103 4.29 5.49 8.58
C ILE A 103 4.77 4.05 8.78
N LEU A 104 4.34 3.37 9.85
CA LEU A 104 4.74 2.01 10.15
C LEU A 104 4.39 1.06 9.00
N PHE A 105 3.19 1.18 8.43
CA PHE A 105 2.78 0.42 7.25
C PHE A 105 3.67 0.74 6.03
N ALA A 106 3.84 2.01 5.69
CA ALA A 106 4.66 2.43 4.55
C ALA A 106 6.13 1.99 4.67
N CYS A 107 6.71 2.14 5.86
CA CYS A 107 8.07 1.68 6.15
C CYS A 107 8.17 0.15 6.06
N PHE A 108 7.16 -0.58 6.55
CA PHE A 108 7.11 -2.03 6.45
C PHE A 108 7.04 -2.51 5.00
N GLU A 109 6.17 -1.93 4.17
CA GLU A 109 6.08 -2.25 2.74
C GLU A 109 7.43 -2.01 2.04
N THR A 110 8.01 -0.82 2.26
CA THR A 110 9.29 -0.43 1.64
C THR A 110 10.42 -1.35 2.11
N PHE A 111 10.48 -1.67 3.41
CA PHE A 111 11.44 -2.60 3.96
C PHE A 111 11.29 -3.99 3.37
N PHE A 112 10.07 -4.53 3.32
CA PHE A 112 9.82 -5.89 2.84
C PHE A 112 10.13 -6.04 1.35
N LEU A 113 9.68 -5.09 0.51
CA LEU A 113 10.06 -5.06 -0.90
C LEU A 113 11.57 -4.88 -1.08
N GLY A 114 12.21 -4.07 -0.23
CA GLY A 114 13.66 -3.95 -0.16
C GLY A 114 14.34 -5.29 0.12
N VAL A 115 13.90 -6.03 1.14
CA VAL A 115 14.40 -7.36 1.47
C VAL A 115 14.22 -8.32 0.30
N VAL A 116 13.03 -8.39 -0.30
CA VAL A 116 12.74 -9.23 -1.48
C VAL A 116 13.67 -8.86 -2.65
N SER A 117 13.97 -7.57 -2.85
CA SER A 117 14.87 -7.13 -3.91
C SER A 117 16.32 -7.57 -3.70
N VAL A 118 16.78 -7.67 -2.45
CA VAL A 118 18.13 -8.13 -2.11
C VAL A 118 18.22 -9.66 -2.15
N LEU A 119 17.12 -10.36 -1.90
CA LEU A 119 17.05 -11.82 -1.88
C LEU A 119 17.32 -12.47 -3.27
N GLY A 120 17.20 -11.69 -4.35
CA GLY A 120 17.73 -12.00 -5.67
C GLY A 120 16.71 -11.94 -6.80
N ARG A 121 17.20 -11.80 -8.04
CA ARG A 121 16.37 -11.70 -9.26
C ARG A 121 15.39 -12.87 -9.41
N ALA A 122 15.80 -14.08 -9.02
CA ALA A 122 14.95 -15.27 -9.08
C ALA A 122 13.67 -15.15 -8.24
N VAL A 123 13.69 -14.39 -7.13
CA VAL A 123 12.50 -14.11 -6.31
C VAL A 123 11.60 -13.10 -7.00
N GLN A 124 12.18 -12.10 -7.66
CA GLN A 124 11.43 -11.06 -8.39
C GLN A 124 10.76 -11.62 -9.65
N ASP A 125 11.36 -12.61 -10.30
CA ASP A 125 10.77 -13.27 -11.48
C ASP A 125 9.54 -14.11 -11.09
N MET A 126 9.59 -14.72 -9.90
CA MET A 126 8.58 -15.65 -9.40
C MET A 126 7.43 -14.96 -8.67
N LEU A 127 7.74 -13.98 -7.80
CA LEU A 127 6.75 -13.23 -7.04
C LEU A 127 6.55 -11.86 -7.66
N VAL A 128 5.37 -11.64 -8.20
CA VAL A 128 5.02 -10.32 -8.72
C VAL A 128 4.76 -9.40 -7.52
N TRP A 129 5.39 -8.23 -7.50
CA TRP A 129 5.31 -7.29 -6.37
C TRP A 129 3.86 -6.93 -5.98
N TRP A 130 2.91 -6.93 -6.92
CA TRP A 130 1.51 -6.64 -6.62
C TRP A 130 0.86 -7.73 -5.76
N GLU A 131 1.31 -9.00 -5.88
CA GLU A 131 0.81 -10.09 -5.05
C GLU A 131 1.21 -9.90 -3.60
N ILE A 132 2.44 -9.42 -3.37
CA ILE A 132 2.94 -9.05 -2.06
C ILE A 132 2.15 -7.87 -1.51
N LEU A 133 1.95 -6.83 -2.32
CA LEU A 133 1.21 -5.64 -1.91
C LEU A 133 -0.24 -5.98 -1.53
N VAL A 134 -0.93 -6.81 -2.33
CA VAL A 134 -2.30 -7.25 -2.02
C VAL A 134 -2.32 -8.09 -0.75
N ALA A 135 -1.38 -9.02 -0.58
CA ALA A 135 -1.30 -9.83 0.63
C ALA A 135 -1.14 -8.96 1.88
N ASN A 136 -0.22 -7.99 1.84
CA ASN A 136 0.04 -7.11 2.96
C ASN A 136 -1.11 -6.15 3.22
N LEU A 137 -1.77 -5.63 2.19
CA LEU A 137 -2.95 -4.78 2.35
C LEU A 137 -4.11 -5.54 2.99
N LEU A 138 -4.35 -6.80 2.58
CA LEU A 138 -5.34 -7.67 3.20
C LEU A 138 -5.00 -7.93 4.68
N ALA A 139 -3.72 -8.20 4.98
CA ALA A 139 -3.25 -8.42 6.33
C ALA A 139 -3.41 -7.17 7.21
N ALA A 140 -2.96 -6.01 6.73
CA ALA A 140 -3.09 -4.73 7.42
C ALA A 140 -4.56 -4.38 7.67
N THR A 141 -5.43 -4.61 6.68
CA THR A 141 -6.88 -4.40 6.82
C THR A 141 -7.49 -5.32 7.87
N ALA A 142 -7.13 -6.62 7.87
CA ALA A 142 -7.63 -7.58 8.85
C ALA A 142 -7.14 -7.28 10.27
N MET A 143 -5.87 -6.88 10.42
CA MET A 143 -5.28 -6.45 11.68
C MET A 143 -5.96 -5.18 12.20
N LEU A 144 -6.11 -4.16 11.34
CA LEU A 144 -6.79 -2.92 11.69
C LEU A 144 -8.24 -3.19 12.11
N TRP A 145 -8.95 -4.03 11.36
CA TRP A 145 -10.31 -4.46 11.70
C TRP A 145 -10.37 -5.11 13.09
N TYR A 146 -9.43 -6.01 13.40
CA TYR A 146 -9.33 -6.62 14.73
C TYR A 146 -9.12 -5.56 15.83
N PHE A 147 -8.23 -4.58 15.63
CA PHE A 147 -8.03 -3.50 16.59
C PHE A 147 -9.26 -2.61 16.75
N LEU A 148 -9.97 -2.28 15.67
CA LEU A 148 -11.20 -1.48 15.71
C LEU A 148 -12.34 -2.19 16.46
N LEU A 149 -12.42 -3.53 16.38
CA LEU A 149 -13.36 -4.31 17.17
C LEU A 149 -13.06 -4.29 18.67
N GLY A 150 -11.78 -4.31 19.03
CA GLY A 150 -11.31 -4.23 20.42
C GLY A 150 -11.48 -2.84 21.03
N HIS A 151 -11.22 -1.80 20.24
CA HIS A 151 -11.18 -0.40 20.68
C HIS A 151 -12.37 0.39 20.12
N ARG A 152 -13.58 0.18 20.67
CA ARG A 152 -14.83 0.82 20.22
C ARG A 152 -14.86 2.37 20.33
N SER A 153 -13.85 2.98 20.95
CA SER A 153 -13.64 4.43 20.97
C SER A 153 -12.99 4.95 19.68
N LEU A 154 -12.06 4.21 19.06
CA LEU A 154 -11.34 4.62 17.84
C LEU A 154 -12.26 5.05 16.68
N PRO A 155 -13.34 4.31 16.33
CA PRO A 155 -14.22 4.70 15.23
C PRO A 155 -15.01 5.98 15.49
N ARG A 156 -15.29 6.32 16.77
CA ARG A 156 -16.03 7.53 17.16
C ARG A 156 -15.12 8.75 17.24
N THR A 157 -13.85 8.55 17.58
CA THR A 157 -12.84 9.61 17.69
C THR A 157 -12.16 9.93 16.35
N LEU A 158 -12.23 9.06 15.33
CA LEU A 158 -11.54 9.27 14.05
C LEU A 158 -12.44 9.69 12.88
N VAL A 159 -13.74 9.35 12.87
CA VAL A 159 -14.56 9.57 11.67
C VAL A 159 -15.98 10.00 12.06
N GLY A 160 -16.51 11.02 11.38
CA GLY A 160 -17.92 11.40 11.43
C GLY A 160 -18.81 10.34 10.78
N SER A 161 -19.72 10.71 9.88
CA SER A 161 -20.45 9.69 9.10
C SER A 161 -19.45 9.02 8.15
N TRP A 162 -19.08 7.77 8.42
CA TRP A 162 -18.17 6.96 7.60
C TRP A 162 -18.57 6.94 6.12
N ALA A 163 -19.87 6.96 5.84
CA ALA A 163 -20.39 7.05 4.48
C ALA A 163 -19.97 8.34 3.74
N HIS A 164 -19.86 9.47 4.45
CA HIS A 164 -19.40 10.73 3.86
C HIS A 164 -17.91 10.68 3.53
N VAL A 165 -17.07 10.25 4.48
CA VAL A 165 -15.62 10.17 4.28
C VAL A 165 -15.26 9.15 3.20
N LEU A 166 -15.94 8.00 3.16
CA LEU A 166 -15.76 7.02 2.09
C LEU A 166 -16.16 7.59 0.72
N ARG A 167 -17.32 8.24 0.62
CA ARG A 167 -17.77 8.85 -0.65
C ARG A 167 -16.80 9.94 -1.10
N GLU A 168 -16.43 10.82 -0.18
CA GLU A 168 -15.51 11.92 -0.44
C GLU A 168 -14.15 11.40 -0.91
N GLY A 169 -13.60 10.41 -0.22
CA GLY A 169 -12.34 9.80 -0.57
C GLY A 169 -12.37 9.06 -1.91
N VAL A 170 -13.40 8.26 -2.19
CA VAL A 170 -13.54 7.60 -3.49
C VAL A 170 -13.64 8.63 -4.61
N VAL A 171 -14.45 9.69 -4.45
CA VAL A 171 -14.58 10.74 -5.47
C VAL A 171 -13.27 11.47 -5.68
N ALA A 172 -12.58 11.88 -4.61
CA ALA A 172 -11.26 12.51 -4.70
C ALA A 172 -10.27 11.60 -5.43
N GLY A 173 -10.20 10.33 -5.03
CA GLY A 173 -9.36 9.33 -5.67
C GLY A 173 -9.62 9.21 -7.17
N LEU A 174 -10.88 9.05 -7.57
CA LEU A 174 -11.26 8.97 -8.98
C LEU A 174 -10.95 10.24 -9.77
N ILE A 175 -11.05 11.43 -9.16
CA ILE A 175 -10.59 12.68 -9.76
C ILE A 175 -9.08 12.60 -10.05
N GLY A 176 -8.28 12.17 -9.07
CA GLY A 176 -6.84 11.96 -9.27
C GLY A 176 -6.56 10.96 -10.38
N ALA A 177 -7.29 9.83 -10.42
CA ALA A 177 -7.14 8.80 -11.43
C ALA A 177 -7.39 9.34 -12.85
N VAL A 178 -8.46 10.12 -13.02
CA VAL A 178 -8.83 10.75 -14.29
C VAL A 178 -7.80 11.80 -14.70
N VAL A 179 -7.28 12.59 -13.77
CA VAL A 179 -6.24 13.59 -14.07
C VAL A 179 -4.96 12.93 -14.57
N VAL A 180 -4.48 11.87 -13.89
CA VAL A 180 -3.31 11.09 -14.36
C VAL A 180 -3.59 10.47 -15.72
N ALA A 181 -4.75 9.84 -15.90
CA ALA A 181 -5.12 9.20 -17.15
C ALA A 181 -5.18 10.21 -18.31
N ALA A 182 -5.75 11.40 -18.07
CA ALA A 182 -5.82 12.47 -19.06
C ALA A 182 -4.43 13.03 -19.39
N TRP A 183 -3.58 13.23 -18.39
CA TRP A 183 -2.21 13.68 -18.58
C TRP A 183 -1.41 12.71 -19.47
N PHE A 184 -1.45 11.41 -19.16
CA PHE A 184 -0.76 10.42 -19.98
C PHE A 184 -1.40 10.22 -21.35
N LEU A 185 -2.73 10.33 -21.48
CA LEU A 185 -3.39 10.31 -22.77
C LEU A 185 -2.91 11.44 -23.69
N VAL A 186 -2.68 12.64 -23.13
CA VAL A 186 -2.13 13.79 -23.88
C VAL A 186 -0.69 13.51 -24.30
N ILE A 187 0.16 13.01 -23.40
CA ILE A 187 1.55 12.66 -23.72
C ILE A 187 1.62 11.57 -24.79
N ASP A 188 0.85 10.50 -24.61
CA ASP A 188 0.73 9.38 -25.54
C ASP A 188 0.27 9.84 -26.93
N ALA A 189 -0.74 10.72 -26.98
CA ALA A 189 -1.24 11.29 -28.23
C ALA A 189 -0.20 12.20 -28.92
N ILE A 190 0.56 12.99 -28.17
CA ILE A 190 1.66 13.81 -28.71
C ILE A 190 2.75 12.92 -29.31
N GLN A 191 3.00 11.75 -28.70
CA GLN A 191 3.96 10.76 -29.20
C GLN A 191 3.42 9.92 -30.37
N GLY A 192 2.15 10.08 -30.73
CA GLY A 192 1.53 9.38 -31.86
C GLY A 192 0.92 8.02 -31.53
N GLU A 193 0.94 7.59 -30.26
CA GLU A 193 0.43 6.29 -29.82
C GLU A 193 -0.53 6.45 -28.62
N PRO A 194 -1.81 6.83 -28.85
CA PRO A 194 -2.79 6.94 -27.78
C PRO A 194 -2.90 5.64 -26.96
N PHE A 195 -2.97 5.77 -25.62
CA PHE A 195 -3.04 4.66 -24.67
C PHE A 195 -1.78 3.78 -24.57
N ARG A 196 -0.64 4.22 -25.12
CA ARG A 196 0.65 3.54 -24.96
C ARG A 196 0.99 3.33 -23.49
N THR A 197 0.85 4.35 -22.64
CA THR A 197 1.19 4.25 -21.22
C THR A 197 0.37 3.18 -20.49
N PRO A 198 -0.97 3.21 -20.47
CA PRO A 198 -1.75 2.17 -19.80
C PRO A 198 -1.60 0.79 -20.45
N HIS A 199 -1.28 0.72 -21.76
CA HIS A 199 -0.95 -0.55 -22.43
C HIS A 199 0.36 -1.13 -21.88
N LEU A 200 1.46 -0.36 -21.89
CA LEU A 200 2.76 -0.76 -21.35
C LEU A 200 2.66 -1.17 -19.88
N LEU A 201 1.92 -0.40 -19.08
CA LEU A 201 1.73 -0.71 -17.66
C LEU A 201 0.89 -1.98 -17.48
N GLY A 202 -0.15 -2.20 -18.28
CA GLY A 202 -0.96 -3.42 -18.25
C GLY A 202 -0.17 -4.67 -18.66
N THR A 203 0.62 -4.60 -19.72
CA THR A 203 1.45 -5.74 -20.16
C THR A 203 2.59 -6.02 -19.20
N THR A 204 3.19 -4.98 -18.61
CA THR A 204 4.36 -5.11 -17.74
C THR A 204 3.96 -5.51 -16.32
N PHE A 205 3.01 -4.80 -15.72
CA PHE A 205 2.64 -5.01 -14.31
C PHE A 205 1.58 -6.07 -14.10
N LEU A 206 0.60 -6.17 -15.00
CA LEU A 206 -0.46 -7.17 -14.91
C LEU A 206 -0.18 -8.43 -15.73
N LYS A 207 0.99 -8.48 -16.42
CA LYS A 207 1.39 -9.57 -17.32
C LYS A 207 0.30 -9.91 -18.35
N MET A 208 -0.49 -8.90 -18.76
CA MET A 208 -1.55 -9.07 -19.75
C MET A 208 -0.98 -9.22 -21.16
N GLN A 209 -1.70 -9.94 -22.01
CA GLN A 209 -1.38 -9.97 -23.43
C GLN A 209 -1.56 -8.57 -24.03
N SER A 210 -0.67 -8.22 -24.96
CA SER A 210 -0.73 -6.95 -25.68
C SER A 210 -2.10 -6.73 -26.33
N GLY A 211 -2.63 -5.52 -26.14
CA GLY A 211 -3.83 -5.05 -26.81
C GLY A 211 -4.76 -4.29 -25.87
N VAL A 212 -5.99 -4.06 -26.35
CA VAL A 212 -7.04 -3.36 -25.59
C VAL A 212 -7.30 -3.99 -24.20
N PRO A 213 -7.27 -5.33 -24.01
CA PRO A 213 -7.46 -5.92 -22.68
C PRO A 213 -6.45 -5.44 -21.64
N ALA A 214 -5.18 -5.22 -22.02
CA ALA A 214 -4.16 -4.70 -21.11
C ALA A 214 -4.48 -3.28 -20.64
N VAL A 215 -4.91 -2.41 -21.57
CA VAL A 215 -5.33 -1.02 -21.28
C VAL A 215 -6.51 -0.99 -20.32
N VAL A 216 -7.53 -1.82 -20.57
CA VAL A 216 -8.75 -1.89 -19.74
C VAL A 216 -8.42 -2.43 -18.35
N ALA A 217 -7.69 -3.55 -18.27
CA ALA A 217 -7.30 -4.15 -17.00
C ALA A 217 -6.49 -3.17 -16.15
N TYR A 218 -5.50 -2.50 -16.76
CA TYR A 218 -4.70 -1.50 -16.07
C TYR A 218 -5.55 -0.31 -15.61
N SER A 219 -6.45 0.19 -16.44
CA SER A 219 -7.31 1.33 -16.12
C SER A 219 -8.26 1.02 -14.94
N ILE A 220 -8.76 -0.22 -14.84
CA ILE A 220 -9.55 -0.68 -13.69
C ILE A 220 -8.68 -0.69 -12.42
N VAL A 221 -7.50 -1.32 -12.47
CA VAL A 221 -6.58 -1.41 -11.32
C VAL A 221 -6.15 -0.01 -10.87
N HIS A 222 -5.81 0.87 -11.81
CA HIS A 222 -5.46 2.26 -11.56
C HIS A 222 -6.59 3.01 -10.85
N GLY A 223 -7.82 2.92 -11.36
CA GLY A 223 -8.99 3.55 -10.74
C GLY A 223 -9.27 3.05 -9.32
N LEU A 224 -9.15 1.73 -9.10
CA LEU A 224 -9.31 1.12 -7.77
C LEU A 224 -8.21 1.58 -6.80
N ALA A 225 -6.96 1.59 -7.23
CA ALA A 225 -5.82 2.02 -6.42
C ALA A 225 -5.98 3.49 -5.98
N PHE A 226 -6.34 4.36 -6.91
CA PHE A 226 -6.63 5.76 -6.61
C PHE A 226 -7.85 5.95 -5.71
N GLY A 227 -8.90 5.16 -5.89
CA GLY A 227 -10.07 5.16 -5.00
C GLY A 227 -9.71 4.80 -3.56
N VAL A 228 -8.88 3.77 -3.36
CA VAL A 228 -8.35 3.40 -2.04
C VAL A 228 -7.47 4.51 -1.46
N PHE A 229 -6.54 5.05 -2.26
CA PHE A 229 -5.69 6.16 -1.84
C PHE A 229 -6.51 7.38 -1.40
N GLY A 230 -7.53 7.75 -2.18
CA GLY A 230 -8.43 8.84 -1.86
C GLY A 230 -9.22 8.61 -0.57
N VAL A 231 -9.66 7.39 -0.28
CA VAL A 231 -10.28 7.03 1.00
C VAL A 231 -9.32 7.23 2.17
N VAL A 232 -8.08 6.76 2.05
CA VAL A 232 -7.06 6.96 3.09
C VAL A 232 -6.80 8.46 3.30
N ALA A 233 -6.65 9.22 2.22
CA ALA A 233 -6.47 10.66 2.26
C ALA A 233 -7.65 11.38 2.95
N ALA A 234 -8.89 11.00 2.64
CA ALA A 234 -10.09 11.57 3.26
C ALA A 234 -10.18 11.24 4.75
N VAL A 235 -9.79 10.03 5.17
CA VAL A 235 -9.73 9.65 6.59
C VAL A 235 -8.71 10.51 7.33
N LEU A 236 -7.52 10.68 6.77
CA LEU A 236 -6.47 11.53 7.36
C LEU A 236 -6.92 12.99 7.44
N LEU A 237 -7.58 13.49 6.41
CA LEU A 237 -8.05 14.87 6.35
C LEU A 237 -9.22 15.13 7.31
N ALA A 238 -10.17 14.20 7.42
CA ALA A 238 -11.24 14.27 8.41
C ALA A 238 -10.70 14.24 9.84
N GLY A 239 -9.65 13.45 10.07
CA GLY A 239 -8.91 13.49 11.33
C GLY A 239 -8.21 14.84 11.54
N ALA A 240 -7.65 15.45 10.48
CA ALA A 240 -6.91 16.70 10.57
C ALA A 240 -7.75 17.90 11.04
N GLU A 241 -9.07 17.84 10.91
CA GLU A 241 -9.96 18.85 11.50
C GLU A 241 -9.89 18.88 13.03
N ARG A 242 -9.60 17.73 13.66
CA ARG A 242 -9.45 17.56 15.10
C ARG A 242 -7.99 17.73 15.53
N GLU A 243 -7.07 17.18 14.76
CA GLU A 243 -5.63 17.17 15.06
C GLU A 243 -4.83 17.71 13.85
N PRO A 244 -4.42 18.98 13.86
CA PRO A 244 -3.76 19.63 12.71
C PRO A 244 -2.52 18.89 12.19
N MET A 245 -1.85 18.11 13.05
CA MET A 245 -0.68 17.31 12.68
C MET A 245 -1.00 16.23 11.63
N LEU A 246 -2.26 15.78 11.52
CA LEU A 246 -2.66 14.79 10.52
C LEU A 246 -2.55 15.31 9.07
N VAL A 247 -2.43 16.62 8.84
CA VAL A 247 -2.07 17.17 7.52
C VAL A 247 -0.67 16.70 7.09
N PHE A 248 0.29 16.61 8.02
CA PHE A 248 1.62 16.07 7.71
C PHE A 248 1.57 14.58 7.37
N ALA A 249 0.60 13.84 7.92
CA ALA A 249 0.36 12.45 7.57
C ALA A 249 -0.02 12.29 6.09
N LEU A 250 -0.80 13.23 5.55
CA LEU A 250 -1.18 13.24 4.14
C LEU A 250 0.04 13.48 3.24
N VAL A 251 0.90 14.43 3.61
CA VAL A 251 2.15 14.71 2.89
C VAL A 251 3.10 13.51 2.94
N MET A 252 3.23 12.87 4.11
CA MET A 252 4.03 11.67 4.27
C MET A 252 3.45 10.46 3.52
N LEU A 253 2.13 10.27 3.53
CA LEU A 253 1.46 9.23 2.75
C LEU A 253 1.73 9.42 1.25
N PHE A 254 1.60 10.66 0.76
CA PHE A 254 1.92 11.00 -0.62
C PHE A 254 3.40 10.72 -0.93
N THR A 255 4.31 11.17 -0.07
CA THR A 255 5.75 10.99 -0.27
C THR A 255 6.14 9.52 -0.24
N ALA A 256 5.58 8.74 0.69
CA ALA A 256 5.79 7.31 0.79
C ALA A 256 5.23 6.58 -0.44
N PHE A 257 4.06 6.97 -0.93
CA PHE A 257 3.49 6.44 -2.16
C PHE A 257 4.38 6.74 -3.38
N GLU A 258 4.88 7.97 -3.53
CA GLU A 258 5.80 8.33 -4.63
C GLU A 258 7.09 7.51 -4.56
N ILE A 259 7.72 7.44 -3.39
CA ILE A 259 8.96 6.66 -3.20
C ILE A 259 8.70 5.19 -3.48
N PHE A 260 7.58 4.65 -3.01
CA PHE A 260 7.19 3.27 -3.25
C PHE A 260 6.97 3.01 -4.74
N PHE A 261 6.20 3.86 -5.43
CA PHE A 261 5.85 3.68 -6.84
C PHE A 261 7.08 3.82 -7.74
N PHE A 262 7.89 4.85 -7.53
CA PHE A 262 9.17 5.00 -8.24
C PHE A 262 10.13 3.87 -7.91
N GLY A 263 10.23 3.46 -6.63
CA GLY A 263 11.03 2.32 -6.22
C GLY A 263 10.59 1.03 -6.91
N ALA A 264 9.30 0.77 -6.99
CA ALA A 264 8.74 -0.39 -7.68
C ALA A 264 9.05 -0.37 -9.18
N ILE A 265 8.99 0.78 -9.84
CA ILE A 265 9.40 0.91 -11.26
C ILE A 265 10.92 0.69 -11.40
N VAL A 266 11.74 1.33 -10.57
CA VAL A 266 13.22 1.19 -10.64
C VAL A 266 13.64 -0.26 -10.45
N ILE A 267 12.98 -0.98 -9.54
CA ILE A 267 13.32 -2.37 -9.19
C ILE A 267 12.72 -3.35 -10.20
N GLY A 268 11.43 -3.20 -10.54
CA GLY A 268 10.68 -4.20 -11.31
C GLY A 268 10.59 -3.92 -12.81
N ALA A 269 10.82 -2.69 -13.25
CA ALA A 269 10.64 -2.27 -14.62
C ALA A 269 11.56 -1.08 -14.98
N LYS A 270 12.86 -1.18 -14.69
CA LYS A 270 13.79 -0.06 -14.93
C LYS A 270 13.72 0.48 -16.37
N TRP A 271 13.58 -0.42 -17.34
CA TRP A 271 13.42 -0.09 -18.76
C TRP A 271 12.17 0.76 -19.05
N LEU A 272 11.15 0.69 -18.20
CA LEU A 272 9.95 1.51 -18.29
C LEU A 272 10.27 2.98 -17.99
N LEU A 273 11.32 3.31 -17.24
CA LEU A 273 11.77 4.70 -17.08
C LEU A 273 12.50 5.23 -18.33
N ASP A 274 13.00 4.34 -19.17
CA ASP A 274 13.57 4.70 -20.47
C ASP A 274 12.45 4.98 -21.50
N GLU A 275 11.29 4.32 -21.36
CA GLU A 275 10.10 4.51 -22.20
C GLU A 275 9.18 5.64 -21.70
N LEU A 276 8.93 5.70 -20.40
CA LEU A 276 8.15 6.71 -19.71
C LEU A 276 9.11 7.63 -18.95
N ALA A 277 9.37 8.81 -19.51
CA ALA A 277 10.26 9.76 -18.88
C ALA A 277 9.79 10.08 -17.45
N GLY A 278 10.60 9.77 -16.44
CA GLY A 278 10.19 9.84 -15.02
C GLY A 278 9.61 11.20 -14.58
N TRP A 279 9.98 12.30 -15.24
CA TRP A 279 9.39 13.61 -14.98
C TRP A 279 7.89 13.69 -15.35
N THR A 280 7.43 12.93 -16.35
CA THR A 280 6.01 12.88 -16.75
C THR A 280 5.16 12.22 -15.69
N ILE A 281 5.67 11.17 -15.03
CA ILE A 281 5.03 10.51 -13.88
C ILE A 281 4.91 11.51 -12.74
N PHE A 282 6.02 12.17 -12.39
CA PHE A 282 6.04 13.17 -11.33
C PHE A 282 5.02 14.30 -11.57
N VAL A 283 4.98 14.87 -12.77
CA VAL A 283 4.01 15.92 -13.12
C VAL A 283 2.58 15.41 -13.04
N GLY A 284 2.29 14.21 -13.56
CA GLY A 284 0.98 13.59 -13.46
C GLY A 284 0.49 13.44 -12.01
N ASN A 285 1.37 12.97 -11.13
CA ASN A 285 1.07 12.79 -9.72
C ASN A 285 0.87 14.12 -8.98
N VAL A 286 1.68 15.15 -9.29
CA VAL A 286 1.48 16.51 -8.75
C VAL A 286 0.14 17.09 -9.19
N LEU A 287 -0.22 16.95 -10.48
CA LEU A 287 -1.51 17.43 -11.00
C LEU A 287 -2.68 16.73 -10.31
N ALA A 288 -2.60 15.41 -10.13
CA ALA A 288 -3.62 14.65 -9.41
C ALA A 288 -3.73 15.08 -7.95
N SER A 289 -2.61 15.24 -7.24
CA SER A 289 -2.59 15.71 -5.85
C SER A 289 -3.21 17.09 -5.70
N VAL A 290 -2.90 18.03 -6.61
CA VAL A 290 -3.51 19.38 -6.62
C VAL A 290 -5.02 19.29 -6.86
N ALA A 291 -5.47 18.47 -7.82
CA ALA A 291 -6.89 18.30 -8.10
C ALA A 291 -7.65 17.67 -6.92
N MET A 292 -7.06 16.66 -6.29
CA MET A 292 -7.61 16.00 -5.10
C MET A 292 -7.70 16.97 -3.91
N LEU A 293 -6.62 17.69 -3.61
CA LEU A 293 -6.60 18.72 -2.56
C LEU A 293 -7.61 19.84 -2.83
N GLY A 294 -7.71 20.30 -4.09
CA GLY A 294 -8.70 21.28 -4.51
C GLY A 294 -10.12 20.81 -4.23
N TYR A 295 -10.45 19.56 -4.58
CA TYR A 295 -11.74 18.95 -4.25
C TYR A 295 -11.98 18.88 -2.73
N PHE A 296 -11.00 18.41 -1.96
CA PHE A 296 -11.09 18.33 -0.51
C PHE A 296 -11.33 19.70 0.15
N PHE A 297 -10.69 20.76 -0.34
CA PHE A 297 -10.89 22.13 0.17
C PHE A 297 -12.29 22.67 -0.11
N THR A 298 -13.02 22.14 -1.10
CA THR A 298 -14.43 22.50 -1.29
C THR A 298 -15.31 21.99 -0.16
N GLY A 299 -15.00 20.83 0.41
CA GLY A 299 -15.68 20.22 1.57
C GLY A 299 -15.19 20.76 2.91
N HIS A 300 -13.88 20.96 3.06
CA HIS A 300 -13.21 21.33 4.31
C HIS A 300 -12.81 22.82 4.37
N ARG A 301 -13.76 23.74 4.13
CA ARG A 301 -13.49 25.20 4.05
C ARG A 301 -12.91 25.82 5.32
N SER A 302 -13.09 25.19 6.48
CA SER A 302 -12.54 25.64 7.76
C SER A 302 -11.04 25.34 7.87
N LEU A 303 -10.63 24.16 7.39
CA LEU A 303 -9.23 23.73 7.33
C LEU A 303 -8.47 24.54 6.28
N ALA A 304 -9.07 24.75 5.11
CA ALA A 304 -8.51 25.60 4.06
C ALA A 304 -8.17 27.01 4.57
N ARG A 305 -9.09 27.63 5.33
CA ARG A 305 -8.88 28.95 5.95
C ARG A 305 -7.75 28.97 6.97
N ARG A 306 -7.62 27.92 7.79
CA ARG A 306 -6.53 27.83 8.79
C ARG A 306 -5.17 27.68 8.12
N MET A 307 -5.08 26.86 7.07
CA MET A 307 -3.82 26.69 6.33
C MET A 307 -3.40 27.99 5.62
N THR A 308 -4.35 28.71 5.00
CA THR A 308 -4.05 30.01 4.37
C THR A 308 -3.72 31.09 5.39
N ALA A 309 -4.33 31.07 6.58
CA ALA A 309 -4.03 32.04 7.63
C ALA A 309 -2.64 31.79 8.25
N ALA A 310 -2.28 30.52 8.51
CA ALA A 310 -0.95 30.17 9.00
C ALA A 310 0.17 30.57 8.03
N TRP A 311 -0.10 30.59 6.73
CA TRP A 311 0.86 31.10 5.73
C TRP A 311 0.89 32.63 5.63
N ALA A 312 -0.20 33.32 5.99
CA ALA A 312 -0.27 34.78 5.98
C ALA A 312 0.35 35.42 7.23
N ASP A 313 0.50 34.66 8.32
CA ASP A 313 1.14 35.10 9.56
C ASP A 313 2.69 34.89 9.54
N ASP A 314 3.22 34.18 8.54
CA ASP A 314 4.66 33.92 8.33
C ASP A 314 5.33 34.89 7.31
N ASP A 315 4.59 35.88 6.78
CA ASP A 315 5.06 37.01 5.95
C ASP A 315 5.10 38.34 6.75
#